data_AF-A0A3N0VEF0-F1
#
_entry.id   AF-A0A3N0VEF0-F1
#
_cell.length_a   1.000
_cell.length_b   1.000
_cell.length_c   1.000
_cell.angle_alpha   90.00
_cell.angle_beta   90.00
_cell.angle_gamma   90.00
#
_symmetry.space_group_name_H-M   'P 1'
#
loop_
_entity.id
_entity.type
_entity.pdbx_description
1 polymer ?
#
loop_
_entity_poly.entity_id
_entity_poly.type
_entity_poly.pdbx_seq_one_letter_code
_entity_poly.pdbx_strand_id
1 'polypeptide(L)'
;MNRLLGSVVVIAYVLTCFGVFAWWMPHFFAVNIELLPEANYRYVAATGIPFGLLLVTVIARQSLKGYFSPVMLFQVLFAGALLYAGLYAFYFPLQANFFCAAHLVVCAAGVVWNLYRHRKELALWERTQAAAAA
;
A
#
# COMPACT_ATOMS: atom_id res chain seq x y z
N MET A 1 -2.20 6.72 25.00
CA MET A 1 -3.32 6.63 24.03
C MET A 1 -4.40 5.75 24.64
N ASN A 2 -5.65 6.23 24.76
CA ASN A 2 -6.71 5.49 25.46
C ASN A 2 -7.00 4.16 24.73
N ARG A 3 -7.09 3.03 25.45
CA ARG A 3 -7.26 1.67 24.88
C ARG A 3 -8.47 1.60 23.94
N LEU A 4 -9.53 2.29 24.31
CA LEU A 4 -10.79 2.40 23.57
C LEU A 4 -10.61 3.13 22.23
N LEU A 5 -9.82 4.21 22.21
CA LEU A 5 -9.50 4.96 20.99
C LEU A 5 -8.66 4.10 20.03
N GLY A 6 -7.73 3.31 20.59
CA GLY A 6 -6.94 2.35 19.81
C GLY A 6 -7.82 1.29 19.13
N SER A 7 -8.77 0.70 19.87
CA SER A 7 -9.72 -0.27 19.32
C SER A 7 -10.61 0.31 18.22
N VAL A 8 -11.10 1.54 18.39
CA VAL A 8 -11.93 2.22 17.37
C VAL A 8 -11.13 2.43 16.07
N VAL A 9 -9.88 2.88 16.18
CA VAL A 9 -9.00 3.08 15.00
C VAL A 9 -8.75 1.76 14.27
N VAL A 10 -8.51 0.67 15.00
CA VAL A 10 -8.31 -0.66 14.40
C VAL A 10 -9.57 -1.16 13.70
N ILE A 11 -10.75 -1.01 14.31
CA ILE A 11 -12.02 -1.41 13.69
C ILE A 11 -12.31 -0.58 12.43
N ALA A 12 -12.14 0.74 12.51
CA ALA A 12 -12.31 1.63 11.35
C ALA A 12 -11.35 1.27 10.21
N TYR A 13 -10.11 0.92 10.54
CA TYR A 13 -9.12 0.45 9.59
C TYR A 13 -9.56 -0.86 8.91
N VAL A 14 -9.97 -1.87 9.70
CA VAL A 14 -10.45 -3.16 9.17
C VAL A 14 -11.67 -2.98 8.25
N LEU A 15 -12.65 -2.19 8.67
CA LEU A 15 -13.84 -1.88 7.86
C LEU A 15 -13.48 -1.17 6.57
N THR A 16 -12.51 -0.25 6.62
CA THR A 16 -12.01 0.44 5.43
C THR A 16 -11.30 -0.54 4.49
N CYS A 17 -10.50 -1.47 5.01
CA CYS A 17 -9.89 -2.52 4.20
C CYS A 17 -10.94 -3.42 3.51
N PHE A 18 -11.98 -3.85 4.24
CA PHE A 18 -13.08 -4.61 3.65
C PHE A 18 -13.85 -3.80 2.61
N GLY A 19 -14.13 -2.52 2.87
CA GLY A 19 -14.80 -1.63 1.92
C GLY A 19 -13.98 -1.43 0.64
N VAL A 20 -12.67 -1.20 0.78
CA VAL A 20 -11.75 -1.08 -0.36
C VAL A 20 -11.66 -2.39 -1.13
N PHE A 21 -11.62 -3.54 -0.46
CA PHE A 21 -11.61 -4.85 -1.10
C PHE A 21 -12.92 -5.14 -1.85
N ALA A 22 -14.06 -4.89 -1.20
CA ALA A 22 -15.38 -5.05 -1.79
C ALA A 22 -15.61 -4.11 -2.98
N TRP A 23 -14.99 -2.92 -2.97
CA TRP A 23 -14.97 -2.00 -4.11
C TRP A 23 -14.01 -2.47 -5.21
N TRP A 24 -12.77 -2.84 -4.86
CA TRP A 24 -11.73 -3.23 -5.81
C TRP A 24 -12.08 -4.53 -6.56
N MET A 25 -12.58 -5.54 -5.84
CA MET A 25 -12.85 -6.88 -6.37
C MET A 25 -13.76 -6.87 -7.63
N PRO A 26 -14.96 -6.26 -7.63
CA PRO A 26 -15.81 -6.21 -8.82
C PRO A 26 -15.19 -5.39 -9.96
N HIS A 27 -14.43 -4.33 -9.66
CA HIS A 27 -13.75 -3.55 -10.70
C HIS A 27 -12.63 -4.36 -11.35
N PHE A 28 -11.81 -5.06 -10.54
CA PHE A 28 -10.78 -5.96 -11.04
C PHE A 28 -11.37 -7.06 -11.93
N PHE A 29 -12.46 -7.71 -11.52
CA PHE A 29 -13.08 -8.72 -12.37
C PHE A 29 -13.75 -8.11 -13.60
N ALA A 30 -14.43 -6.96 -13.50
CA ALA A 30 -15.04 -6.29 -14.64
C ALA A 30 -14.03 -5.92 -15.74
N VAL A 31 -12.84 -5.42 -15.36
CA VAL A 31 -11.78 -5.12 -16.33
C VAL A 31 -10.99 -6.36 -16.81
N ASN A 32 -11.21 -7.54 -16.23
CA ASN A 32 -10.50 -8.78 -16.62
C ASN A 32 -11.44 -9.93 -17.09
N ILE A 33 -12.77 -9.75 -17.11
CA ILE A 33 -13.73 -10.80 -17.52
C ILE A 33 -13.67 -11.10 -19.02
N GLU A 34 -13.38 -10.09 -19.85
CA GLU A 34 -13.37 -10.23 -21.32
C GLU A 34 -11.96 -10.22 -21.93
N LEU A 35 -10.92 -9.94 -21.14
CA LEU A 35 -9.55 -9.97 -21.61
C LEU A 35 -8.91 -11.30 -21.27
N LEU A 36 -8.37 -11.98 -22.30
CA LEU A 36 -7.35 -12.99 -22.09
C LEU A 36 -6.32 -12.41 -21.11
N PRO A 37 -5.92 -13.14 -20.05
CA PRO A 37 -4.90 -12.68 -19.13
C PRO A 37 -3.56 -12.57 -19.87
N GLU A 38 -3.39 -11.46 -20.57
CA GLU A 38 -2.11 -11.07 -21.13
C GLU A 38 -1.24 -10.65 -19.95
N ALA A 39 -0.10 -11.29 -19.80
CA ALA A 39 0.91 -10.96 -18.79
C ALA A 39 1.57 -9.60 -19.10
N ASN A 40 0.76 -8.54 -19.09
CA ASN A 40 1.18 -7.18 -19.26
C ASN A 40 1.20 -6.47 -17.90
N TYR A 41 1.93 -5.37 -17.82
CA TYR A 41 2.10 -4.63 -16.58
C TYR A 41 0.79 -4.02 -16.06
N ARG A 42 -0.24 -3.84 -16.90
CA ARG A 42 -1.58 -3.38 -16.45
C ARG A 42 -2.25 -4.46 -15.62
N TYR A 43 -2.17 -5.72 -16.05
CA TYR A 43 -2.68 -6.87 -15.30
C TYR A 43 -1.99 -6.98 -13.94
N VAL A 44 -0.65 -6.87 -13.92
CA VAL A 44 0.14 -6.87 -12.68
C VAL A 44 -0.29 -5.74 -11.73
N ALA A 45 -0.46 -4.51 -12.24
CA ALA A 45 -0.94 -3.39 -11.44
C ALA A 45 -2.36 -3.65 -10.89
N ALA A 46 -3.26 -4.14 -11.74
CA ALA A 46 -4.65 -4.39 -11.39
C ALA A 46 -4.81 -5.45 -10.30
N THR A 47 -3.90 -6.44 -10.22
CA THR A 47 -3.95 -7.52 -9.20
C THR A 47 -3.92 -7.01 -7.76
N GLY A 48 -3.49 -5.77 -7.52
CA GLY A 48 -3.36 -5.22 -6.18
C GLY A 48 -2.19 -5.79 -5.37
N ILE A 49 -1.47 -6.80 -5.87
CA ILE A 49 -0.29 -7.38 -5.21
C ILE A 49 0.79 -6.31 -4.95
N PRO A 50 1.19 -5.45 -5.92
CA PRO A 50 2.17 -4.41 -5.67
C PRO A 50 1.75 -3.44 -4.56
N PHE A 51 0.48 -3.06 -4.54
CA PHE A 51 -0.08 -2.19 -3.52
C PHE A 51 -0.12 -2.88 -2.14
N GLY A 52 -0.48 -4.15 -2.09
CA GLY A 52 -0.46 -4.98 -0.88
C GLY A 52 0.95 -5.06 -0.27
N LEU A 53 1.98 -5.29 -1.10
CA LEU A 53 3.37 -5.30 -0.64
C LEU A 53 3.79 -3.93 -0.07
N LEU A 54 3.41 -2.84 -0.74
CA LEU A 54 3.65 -1.49 -0.21
C LEU A 54 2.99 -1.30 1.16
N LEU A 55 1.72 -1.67 1.30
CA LEU A 55 0.98 -1.56 2.57
C LEU A 55 1.66 -2.34 3.70
N VAL A 56 2.05 -3.60 3.45
CA VAL A 56 2.75 -4.44 4.44
C VAL A 56 4.04 -3.77 4.91
N THR A 57 4.86 -3.25 3.98
CA THR A 57 6.12 -2.57 4.37
C THR A 57 5.90 -1.25 5.11
N VAL A 58 4.85 -0.50 4.76
CA VAL A 58 4.45 0.71 5.48
C VAL A 58 4.01 0.38 6.90
N ILE A 59 3.16 -0.62 7.08
CA ILE A 59 2.65 -1.03 8.40
C ILE A 59 3.81 -1.50 9.28
N ALA A 60 4.68 -2.37 8.76
CA ALA A 60 5.85 -2.88 9.48
C ALA A 60 6.82 -1.77 9.91
N ARG A 61 6.87 -0.67 9.16
CA ARG A 61 7.71 0.47 9.51
C ARG A 61 7.03 1.45 10.47
N GLN A 62 5.74 1.72 10.29
CA GLN A 62 4.96 2.55 11.23
C GLN A 62 4.94 1.93 12.63
N SER A 63 4.92 0.60 12.75
CA SER A 63 4.94 -0.09 14.06
C SER A 63 6.21 0.18 14.86
N LEU A 64 7.32 0.57 14.22
CA LEU A 64 8.57 0.92 14.90
C LEU A 64 8.63 2.39 15.34
N LYS A 65 7.82 3.28 14.75
CA LYS A 65 8.03 4.73 14.89
C LYS A 65 7.45 5.36 16.16
N GLY A 66 6.52 4.72 16.85
CA GLY A 66 5.84 5.33 18.02
C GLY A 66 5.02 6.60 17.71
N TYR A 67 5.08 7.12 16.48
CA TYR A 67 4.32 8.24 15.96
C TYR A 67 3.88 7.96 14.52
N PHE A 68 2.80 8.60 14.10
CA PHE A 68 2.28 8.49 12.75
C PHE A 68 3.16 9.26 11.75
N SER A 69 3.67 8.60 10.71
CA SER A 69 4.46 9.26 9.67
C SER A 69 3.62 9.74 8.47
N PRO A 70 3.54 11.06 8.19
CA PRO A 70 2.83 11.59 7.03
C PRO A 70 3.40 11.11 5.70
N VAL A 71 4.72 10.91 5.61
CA VAL A 71 5.39 10.43 4.40
C VAL A 71 4.83 9.08 3.97
N MET A 72 4.65 8.16 4.91
CA MET A 72 4.11 6.84 4.64
C MET A 72 2.61 6.88 4.31
N LEU A 73 1.84 7.80 4.90
CA LEU A 73 0.45 8.05 4.49
C LEU A 73 0.39 8.50 3.03
N PHE A 74 1.19 9.49 2.64
CA PHE A 74 1.20 10.00 1.27
C PHE A 74 1.67 8.95 0.26
N GLN A 75 2.59 8.04 0.62
CA GLN A 75 2.94 6.90 -0.23
C GLN A 75 1.72 6.03 -0.55
N VAL A 76 0.95 5.68 0.48
CA VAL A 76 -0.25 4.83 0.33
C VAL A 76 -1.33 5.55 -0.48
N LEU A 77 -1.62 6.82 -0.15
CA LEU A 77 -2.61 7.61 -0.87
C LEU A 77 -2.24 7.80 -2.34
N PHE A 78 -0.97 8.10 -2.63
CA PHE A 78 -0.50 8.30 -3.99
C PHE A 78 -0.55 7.01 -4.81
N ALA A 79 -0.04 5.89 -4.27
CA ALA A 79 -0.11 4.59 -4.93
C ALA A 79 -1.56 4.13 -5.15
N GLY A 80 -2.44 4.34 -4.15
CA GLY A 80 -3.86 4.01 -4.25
C GLY A 80 -4.60 4.86 -5.29
N ALA A 81 -4.32 6.17 -5.35
CA ALA A 81 -4.89 7.06 -6.36
C ALA A 81 -4.46 6.67 -7.78
N LEU A 82 -3.20 6.27 -7.97
CA LEU A 82 -2.71 5.78 -9.27
C LEU A 82 -3.37 4.45 -9.67
N LEU A 83 -3.58 3.52 -8.73
CA LEU A 83 -4.31 2.28 -8.99
C LEU A 83 -5.76 2.58 -9.39
N TYR A 84 -6.43 3.45 -8.63
CA TYR A 84 -7.79 3.90 -8.94
C TYR A 84 -7.87 4.51 -10.34
N ALA A 85 -6.96 5.43 -10.67
CA ALA A 85 -6.91 6.07 -11.98
C ALA A 85 -6.63 5.05 -13.12
N GLY A 86 -5.76 4.06 -12.89
CA GLY A 86 -5.48 3.00 -13.85
C GLY A 86 -6.68 2.09 -14.13
N LEU A 87 -7.46 1.76 -13.08
CA LEU A 87 -8.71 0.99 -13.22
C LEU A 87 -9.82 1.81 -13.86
N TYR A 88 -9.93 3.10 -13.52
CA TYR A 88 -10.95 3.98 -14.11
C TYR A 88 -10.68 4.28 -15.59
N ALA A 89 -9.42 4.51 -15.95
CA ALA A 89 -9.01 4.80 -17.31
C ALA A 89 -8.86 3.54 -18.19
N PHE A 90 -9.33 2.38 -17.75
CA PHE A 90 -9.00 1.09 -18.36
C PHE A 90 -9.33 0.99 -19.86
N TYR A 91 -10.45 1.58 -20.28
CA TYR A 91 -10.88 1.61 -21.69
C TYR A 91 -10.10 2.63 -22.54
N PHE A 92 -9.19 3.41 -21.94
CA PHE A 92 -8.33 4.39 -22.59
C PHE A 92 -6.87 3.94 -22.46
N PRO A 93 -6.33 3.18 -23.45
CA PRO A 93 -5.09 2.43 -23.28
C PRO A 93 -3.89 3.28 -22.89
N LEU A 94 -3.75 4.49 -23.45
CA LEU A 94 -2.60 5.35 -23.22
C LEU A 94 -2.57 5.87 -21.76
N GLN A 95 -3.73 6.23 -21.23
CA GLN A 95 -3.92 6.70 -19.86
C GLN A 95 -3.78 5.54 -18.87
N ALA A 96 -4.44 4.40 -19.12
CA ALA A 96 -4.32 3.20 -18.31
C ALA A 96 -2.86 2.74 -18.19
N ASN A 97 -2.13 2.74 -19.32
CA ASN A 97 -0.72 2.36 -19.34
C ASN A 97 0.13 3.27 -18.45
N PHE A 98 -0.06 4.59 -18.58
CA PHE A 98 0.66 5.56 -17.76
C PHE A 98 0.37 5.37 -16.27
N PHE A 99 -0.90 5.30 -15.86
CA PHE A 99 -1.27 5.18 -14.45
C PHE A 99 -0.84 3.85 -13.84
N CYS A 100 -1.01 2.73 -14.56
CA CYS A 100 -0.55 1.42 -14.11
C CYS A 100 0.98 1.36 -13.99
N ALA A 101 1.72 1.90 -14.96
CA ALA A 101 3.19 1.96 -14.87
C ALA A 101 3.66 2.85 -13.71
N ALA A 102 3.07 4.02 -13.54
CA ALA A 102 3.36 4.92 -12.42
C ALA A 102 3.04 4.25 -11.07
N HIS A 103 1.90 3.56 -10.97
CA HIS A 103 1.52 2.79 -9.78
C HIS A 103 2.59 1.76 -9.41
N LEU A 104 3.07 0.98 -10.38
CA LEU A 104 4.10 -0.03 -10.16
C LEU A 104 5.43 0.59 -9.70
N VAL A 105 5.86 1.68 -10.34
CA VAL A 105 7.08 2.40 -9.98
C VAL A 105 7.00 2.93 -8.56
N VAL A 106 5.87 3.56 -8.18
CA VAL A 106 5.65 4.09 -6.84
C VAL A 106 5.63 2.98 -5.81
N CYS A 107 4.96 1.86 -6.09
CA CYS A 107 4.93 0.71 -5.19
C CYS A 107 6.34 0.13 -4.99
N ALA A 108 7.09 -0.10 -6.08
CA ALA A 108 8.45 -0.64 -6.01
C ALA A 108 9.39 0.30 -5.24
N ALA A 109 9.41 1.59 -5.57
CA ALA A 109 10.23 2.58 -4.89
C ALA A 109 9.84 2.72 -3.41
N GLY A 110 8.54 2.72 -3.10
CA GLY A 110 8.03 2.77 -1.74
C GLY A 110 8.44 1.55 -0.92
N VAL A 111 8.30 0.34 -1.47
CA VAL A 111 8.75 -0.92 -0.83
C VAL A 111 10.24 -0.89 -0.53
N VAL A 112 11.08 -0.56 -1.53
CA VAL A 112 12.54 -0.49 -1.34
C VAL A 112 12.91 0.53 -0.28
N TRP A 113 12.30 1.72 -0.32
CA TRP A 113 12.53 2.77 0.67
C TRP A 113 12.12 2.34 2.08
N ASN A 114 10.96 1.71 2.23
CA ASN A 114 10.46 1.27 3.53
C ASN A 114 11.31 0.14 4.11
N LEU A 115 11.73 -0.84 3.31
CA LEU A 115 12.65 -1.88 3.76
C LEU A 115 14.01 -1.31 4.19
N TYR A 116 14.57 -0.40 3.39
CA TYR A 116 15.85 0.24 3.72
C TYR A 116 15.78 1.03 5.04
N ARG A 117 14.72 1.82 5.23
CA ARG A 117 14.54 2.61 6.44
C ARG A 117 14.15 1.77 7.65
N HIS A 118 13.32 0.74 7.46
CA HIS A 118 12.93 -0.19 8.52
C HIS A 118 14.15 -0.86 9.16
N ARG A 119 15.13 -1.31 8.35
CA ARG A 119 16.39 -1.87 8.88
C ARG A 119 17.14 -0.89 9.80
N LYS A 120 17.21 0.39 9.42
CA LYS A 120 17.87 1.42 10.24
C LYS A 120 17.10 1.73 11.51
N GLU A 121 15.78 1.82 11.41
CA GLU A 121 14.87 2.13 12.52
C GLU A 121 14.84 0.97 13.54
N LEU A 122 14.85 -0.28 13.07
CA LEU A 122 14.93 -1.48 13.91
C LEU A 122 16.24 -1.53 14.70
N ALA A 123 17.38 -1.33 14.03
CA ALA A 123 18.68 -1.33 14.71
C ALA A 123 18.80 -0.23 15.78
N LEU A 124 18.18 0.94 15.56
CA LEU A 124 18.11 1.99 16.56
C LEU A 124 17.23 1.57 17.75
N TRP A 125 16.07 0.99 17.46
CA TRP A 125 15.12 0.54 18.47
C TRP A 125 15.74 -0.54 19.37
N GLU A 126 16.40 -1.55 18.80
CA GLU A 126 17.12 -2.59 19.54
C GLU A 126 18.21 -2.00 20.46
N ARG A 127 18.99 -1.03 19.98
CA ARG A 127 19.99 -0.32 20.80
C ARG A 127 19.35 0.44 21.96
N THR A 128 18.24 1.14 21.71
CA THR A 128 17.55 1.89 22.77
C THR A 128 16.94 0.96 23.81
N GLN A 129 16.44 -0.23 23.41
CA GLN A 129 15.95 -1.22 24.35
C GLN A 129 17.06 -1.84 25.19
N ALA A 130 18.19 -2.18 24.57
CA ALA A 130 19.34 -2.71 25.29
C ALA A 130 19.89 -1.71 26.31
N ALA A 131 19.95 -0.43 25.95
CA ALA A 131 20.37 0.64 26.86
C ALA A 131 19.36 0.88 28.01
N ALA A 132 18.07 0.66 27.77
CA ALA A 132 17.03 0.80 28.81
C ALA A 132 16.95 -0.40 29.75
N ALA A 133 17.53 -1.55 29.37
CA ALA A 133 17.56 -2.77 30.17
C ALA A 133 18.85 -2.94 30.99
N ALA A 134 19.85 -2.08 30.79
CA ALA A 134 21.12 -2.02 31.52
C ALA A 134 21.05 -0.98 32.65
#